data_AF-A0A522RPE0-F1
#
_entry.id   AF-A0A522RPE0-F1
#
_cell.length_a   1.000
_cell.length_b   1.000
_cell.length_c   1.000
_cell.angle_alpha   90.00
_cell.angle_beta   90.00
_cell.angle_gamma   90.00
#
_symmetry.space_group_name_H-M   'P 1'
#
loop_
_entity.id
_entity.type
_entity.pdbx_description
1 polymer ?
#
loop_
_entity_poly.entity_id
_entity_poly.type
_entity_poly.pdbx_seq_one_letter_code
_entity_poly.pdbx_strand_id
1 'polypeptide(L)'
;FRSPEHGDIGGGVIGMSQPDVTLALEQPWVSICDDAAAQAPTGPLGQGHPHPRAYAAFTRIITKYVREDHALTLPDAIRKMTALPAQRMGLAQRGAIKKGMYADIVIFDPARLRAPATFEQPRQLAQGMSWVLVNGVPVIADGRMTQALPGKVLRGPGFKEADR
;
A
#
# COMPACT_ATOMS: atom_id res chain seq x y z
N PHE A 1 -26.23 2.56 -19.16
CA PHE A 1 -25.31 2.40 -20.30
C PHE A 1 -25.20 0.92 -20.64
N ARG A 2 -25.70 0.51 -21.80
CA ARG A 2 -25.41 -0.78 -22.43
C ARG A 2 -25.29 -0.54 -23.93
N SER A 3 -24.21 -1.02 -24.52
CA SER A 3 -24.13 -1.43 -25.93
C SER A 3 -23.20 -2.65 -26.00
N PRO A 4 -23.42 -3.61 -26.92
CA PRO A 4 -23.02 -5.00 -26.76
C PRO A 4 -22.02 -5.45 -27.81
N GLU A 5 -20.76 -5.69 -27.44
CA GLU A 5 -19.79 -6.39 -28.30
C GLU A 5 -18.75 -7.02 -27.36
N HIS A 6 -18.63 -8.36 -27.37
CA HIS A 6 -17.69 -9.21 -26.63
C HIS A 6 -16.59 -8.49 -25.81
N GLY A 7 -16.84 -8.38 -24.49
CA GLY A 7 -15.86 -7.93 -23.51
C GLY A 7 -16.18 -8.56 -22.15
N ASP A 8 -15.16 -9.16 -21.54
CA ASP A 8 -15.18 -9.81 -20.24
C ASP A 8 -16.00 -9.01 -19.22
N ILE A 9 -17.04 -9.63 -18.67
CA ILE A 9 -18.02 -9.02 -17.75
C ILE A 9 -17.41 -8.83 -16.36
N GLY A 10 -16.45 -7.91 -16.27
CA GLY A 10 -16.04 -7.27 -15.01
C GLY A 10 -16.98 -6.12 -14.70
N GLY A 11 -18.26 -6.39 -14.41
CA GLY A 11 -19.19 -5.37 -13.96
C GLY A 11 -18.73 -4.79 -12.62
N GLY A 12 -18.12 -3.61 -12.63
CA GLY A 12 -17.74 -2.88 -11.42
C GLY A 12 -18.99 -2.44 -10.66
N VAL A 13 -19.41 -3.21 -9.67
CA VAL A 13 -20.46 -2.80 -8.73
C VAL A 13 -19.78 -1.94 -7.66
N ILE A 14 -20.07 -0.64 -7.64
CA ILE A 14 -19.76 0.21 -6.49
C ILE A 14 -20.79 -0.12 -5.41
N GLY A 15 -20.49 -1.12 -4.58
CA GLY A 15 -21.36 -1.57 -3.49
C GLY A 15 -21.19 -0.80 -2.19
N MET A 16 -20.26 0.17 -2.14
CA MET A 16 -19.92 0.92 -0.93
C MET A 16 -20.10 2.42 -1.13
N SER A 17 -20.63 3.08 -0.11
CA SER A 17 -20.75 4.54 -0.06
C SER A 17 -19.40 5.17 0.30
N GLN A 18 -19.01 6.22 -0.42
CA GLN A 18 -17.77 6.95 -0.11
C GLN A 18 -17.78 7.57 1.30
N PRO A 19 -18.89 8.14 1.80
CA PRO A 19 -19.04 8.51 3.21
C PRO A 19 -18.70 7.39 4.21
N ASP A 20 -19.17 6.16 3.98
CA ASP A 20 -18.90 5.04 4.90
C ASP A 20 -17.42 4.65 4.88
N VAL A 21 -16.79 4.70 3.71
CA VAL A 21 -15.34 4.48 3.56
C VAL A 21 -14.56 5.54 4.34
N THR A 22 -14.93 6.82 4.20
CA THR A 22 -14.28 7.91 4.93
C THR A 22 -14.48 7.78 6.44
N LEU A 23 -15.72 7.49 6.89
CA LEU A 23 -16.03 7.27 8.30
C LEU A 23 -15.19 6.13 8.89
N ALA A 24 -15.05 5.02 8.16
CA ALA A 24 -14.21 3.91 8.59
C ALA A 24 -12.74 4.32 8.68
N LEU A 25 -12.23 5.09 7.70
CA LEU A 25 -10.85 5.58 7.70
C LEU A 25 -10.54 6.47 8.91
N GLU A 26 -11.49 7.29 9.35
CA GLU A 26 -11.33 8.19 10.52
C GLU A 26 -11.20 7.44 11.85
N GLN A 27 -11.71 6.21 11.95
CA GLN A 27 -11.70 5.48 13.22
C GLN A 27 -10.26 5.15 13.69
N PRO A 28 -9.88 5.39 14.95
CA PRO A 28 -8.48 5.29 15.38
C PRO A 28 -7.91 3.87 15.32
N TRP A 29 -8.79 2.86 15.32
CA TRP A 29 -8.47 1.43 15.18
C TRP A 29 -8.56 0.93 13.73
N VAL A 30 -8.68 1.76 12.70
CA VAL A 30 -8.65 1.25 11.32
C VAL A 30 -7.25 1.42 10.73
N SER A 31 -6.65 0.30 10.28
CA SER A 31 -5.36 0.25 9.57
C SER A 31 -5.59 0.06 8.08
N ILE A 32 -4.62 0.48 7.27
CA ILE A 32 -4.73 0.43 5.81
C ILE A 32 -4.20 -0.91 5.27
N CYS A 33 -4.94 -1.48 4.33
CA CYS A 33 -4.55 -2.62 3.51
C CYS A 33 -4.96 -2.31 2.06
N ASP A 34 -4.17 -2.75 1.08
CA ASP A 34 -4.53 -2.60 -0.33
C ASP A 34 -5.53 -3.66 -0.80
N ASP A 35 -5.53 -4.85 -0.20
CA ASP A 35 -6.42 -5.99 -0.53
C ASP A 35 -6.29 -6.43 -2.01
N ALA A 36 -5.16 -6.16 -2.66
CA ALA A 36 -4.97 -6.51 -4.05
C ALA A 36 -4.79 -8.02 -4.25
N ALA A 37 -5.26 -8.56 -5.38
CA ALA A 37 -5.20 -9.98 -5.72
C ALA A 37 -3.77 -10.51 -6.04
N ALA A 38 -2.71 -9.84 -5.58
CA ALA A 38 -1.30 -10.19 -5.78
C ALA A 38 -0.94 -10.65 -7.20
N GLN A 39 -1.60 -10.10 -8.23
CA GLN A 39 -1.35 -10.44 -9.63
C GLN A 39 0.07 -10.04 -10.01
N ALA A 40 0.76 -10.92 -10.76
CA ALA A 40 2.12 -10.62 -11.19
C ALA A 40 2.12 -9.42 -12.16
N PRO A 41 3.16 -8.57 -12.16
CA PRO A 41 3.24 -7.47 -13.14
C PRO A 41 3.40 -7.96 -14.59
N THR A 42 3.97 -9.15 -14.77
CA THR A 42 4.27 -9.74 -16.08
C THR A 42 4.10 -11.26 -16.05
N GLY A 43 4.07 -11.89 -17.23
CA GLY A 43 4.02 -13.34 -17.39
C GLY A 43 2.61 -13.94 -17.24
N PRO A 44 2.50 -15.28 -17.20
CA PRO A 44 1.21 -15.98 -17.18
C PRO A 44 0.33 -15.64 -15.98
N LEU A 45 0.94 -15.27 -14.85
CA LEU A 45 0.25 -14.89 -13.61
C LEU A 45 -0.14 -13.40 -13.57
N GLY A 46 0.17 -12.64 -14.62
CA GLY A 46 -0.16 -11.22 -14.73
C GLY A 46 -1.35 -10.91 -15.62
N GLN A 47 -2.04 -11.94 -16.11
CA GLN A 47 -3.22 -11.80 -16.95
C GLN A 47 -4.41 -11.24 -16.17
N GLY A 48 -5.26 -10.46 -16.83
CA GLY A 48 -6.48 -9.89 -16.26
C GLY A 48 -6.42 -8.38 -16.00
N HIS A 49 -7.43 -7.88 -15.30
CA HIS A 49 -7.60 -6.45 -15.02
C HIS A 49 -7.61 -6.20 -13.51
N PRO A 50 -6.47 -5.83 -12.89
CA PRO A 50 -6.40 -5.66 -11.44
C PRO A 50 -7.18 -4.43 -11.00
N HIS A 51 -7.69 -4.44 -9.77
CA HIS A 51 -8.24 -3.24 -9.15
C HIS A 51 -7.11 -2.20 -8.94
N PRO A 52 -7.32 -0.88 -9.19
CA PRO A 52 -6.28 0.16 -9.07
C PRO A 52 -5.62 0.25 -7.68
N ARG A 53 -6.27 -0.31 -6.65
CA ARG A 53 -5.73 -0.43 -5.29
C ARG A 53 -4.36 -1.13 -5.24
N ALA A 54 -4.11 -2.06 -6.17
CA ALA A 54 -2.86 -2.80 -6.27
C ALA A 54 -1.62 -1.92 -6.53
N TYR A 55 -1.80 -0.75 -7.16
CA TYR A 55 -0.68 0.09 -7.58
C TYR A 55 -0.58 1.40 -6.80
N ALA A 56 -1.64 1.81 -6.09
CA ALA A 56 -1.71 3.17 -5.56
C ALA A 56 -2.47 3.33 -4.23
N ALA A 57 -2.90 2.25 -3.54
CA ALA A 57 -3.70 2.36 -2.32
C ALA A 57 -3.08 3.29 -1.26
N PHE A 58 -1.83 3.05 -0.87
CA PHE A 58 -1.13 3.84 0.15
C PHE A 58 -0.93 5.30 -0.27
N THR A 59 -0.53 5.53 -1.52
CA THR A 59 -0.36 6.89 -2.06
C THR A 59 -1.68 7.63 -2.12
N ARG A 60 -2.78 6.95 -2.47
CA ARG A 60 -4.13 7.50 -2.47
C ARG A 60 -4.60 7.93 -1.08
N ILE A 61 -4.21 7.22 -0.02
CA ILE A 61 -4.46 7.70 1.37
C ILE A 61 -3.90 9.09 1.57
N ILE A 62 -2.66 9.34 1.14
CA ILE A 62 -2.02 10.65 1.34
C ILE A 62 -2.55 11.69 0.35
N THR A 63 -2.71 11.36 -0.93
CA THR A 63 -3.12 12.35 -1.94
C THR A 63 -4.58 12.74 -1.79
N LYS A 64 -5.48 11.78 -1.54
CA LYS A 64 -6.91 12.05 -1.41
C LYS A 64 -7.29 12.39 0.03
N TYR A 65 -7.10 11.46 0.96
CA TYR A 65 -7.70 11.58 2.29
C TYR A 65 -6.95 12.52 3.24
N VAL A 66 -5.65 12.79 2.99
CA VAL A 66 -4.89 13.79 3.76
C VAL A 66 -4.90 15.16 3.06
N ARG A 67 -4.57 15.19 1.76
CA ARG A 67 -4.35 16.44 1.02
C ARG A 67 -5.61 17.08 0.43
N GLU A 68 -6.52 16.30 -0.14
CA GLU A 68 -7.71 16.82 -0.83
C GLU A 68 -8.92 16.91 0.11
N ASP A 69 -9.26 15.80 0.77
CA ASP A 69 -10.48 15.70 1.59
C ASP A 69 -10.26 16.17 3.04
N HIS A 70 -9.00 16.28 3.48
CA HIS A 70 -8.62 16.61 4.86
C HIS A 70 -9.26 15.71 5.94
N ALA A 71 -9.69 14.50 5.57
CA ALA A 71 -10.28 13.52 6.49
C ALA A 71 -9.26 12.94 7.49
N LEU A 72 -7.98 12.91 7.13
CA LEU A 72 -6.89 12.44 7.98
C LEU A 72 -5.76 13.47 8.06
N THR A 73 -5.09 13.52 9.21
CA THR A 73 -3.78 14.21 9.30
C THR A 73 -2.68 13.30 8.73
N LEU A 74 -1.59 13.90 8.22
CA LEU A 74 -0.46 13.12 7.72
C LEU A 74 0.12 12.17 8.80
N PRO A 75 0.35 12.60 10.06
CA PRO A 75 0.83 11.69 11.10
C PRO A 75 -0.11 10.52 11.39
N ASP A 76 -1.43 10.74 11.42
CA ASP A 76 -2.37 9.66 11.66
C ASP A 76 -2.44 8.69 10.48
N ALA A 77 -2.45 9.18 9.24
CA ALA A 77 -2.34 8.34 8.04
C ALA A 77 -1.07 7.46 8.08
N ILE A 78 0.09 8.04 8.44
CA ILE A 78 1.35 7.30 8.56
C ILE A 78 1.27 6.24 9.66
N ARG A 79 0.70 6.57 10.83
CA ARG A 79 0.49 5.61 11.92
C ARG A 79 -0.39 4.44 11.48
N LYS A 80 -1.47 4.70 10.74
CA LYS A 80 -2.41 3.70 10.20
C LYS A 80 -1.79 2.76 9.16
N MET A 81 -0.69 3.19 8.53
CA MET A 81 0.08 2.42 7.53
C MET A 81 1.36 1.78 8.10
N THR A 82 1.80 2.16 9.31
CA THR A 82 3.08 1.70 9.90
C THR A 82 2.91 1.10 11.30
N ALA A 83 2.82 1.93 12.33
CA ALA A 83 2.83 1.48 13.72
C ALA A 83 1.60 0.64 14.08
N LEU A 84 0.41 1.03 13.62
CA LEU A 84 -0.84 0.32 13.92
C LEU A 84 -0.83 -1.13 13.38
N PRO A 85 -0.55 -1.40 12.08
CA PRO A 85 -0.46 -2.77 11.60
C PRO A 85 0.71 -3.54 12.22
N ALA A 86 1.86 -2.90 12.47
CA ALA A 86 2.99 -3.57 13.13
C ALA A 86 2.64 -4.05 14.55
N GLN A 87 1.93 -3.23 15.33
CA GLN A 87 1.44 -3.62 16.66
C GLN A 87 0.43 -4.77 16.59
N ARG A 88 -0.53 -4.69 15.67
CA ARG A 88 -1.56 -5.73 15.48
C ARG A 88 -1.00 -7.09 15.12
N MET A 89 0.00 -7.10 14.27
CA MET A 89 0.61 -8.33 13.76
C MET A 89 1.78 -8.82 14.63
N GLY A 90 2.12 -8.10 15.71
CA GLY A 90 3.24 -8.45 16.59
C GLY A 90 4.61 -8.35 15.90
N LEU A 91 4.78 -7.41 14.96
CA LEU A 91 6.04 -7.23 14.22
C LEU A 91 7.05 -6.48 15.08
N ALA A 92 7.82 -7.22 15.86
CA ALA A 92 8.84 -6.67 16.73
C ALA A 92 9.84 -5.78 15.95
N GLN A 93 10.19 -4.64 16.54
CA GLN A 93 11.19 -3.70 16.01
C GLN A 93 10.87 -3.12 14.62
N ARG A 94 9.60 -3.08 14.20
CA ARG A 94 9.14 -2.47 12.93
C ARG A 94 7.97 -1.49 13.14
N GLY A 95 7.70 -0.66 12.14
CA GLY A 95 6.55 0.25 12.11
C GLY A 95 6.76 1.61 12.80
N ALA A 96 7.95 1.90 13.33
CA ALA A 96 8.29 3.21 13.87
C ALA A 96 9.77 3.54 13.61
N ILE A 97 10.10 4.83 13.61
CA ILE A 97 11.49 5.33 13.49
C ILE A 97 12.05 5.53 14.88
N LYS A 98 12.86 4.57 15.35
CA LYS A 98 13.56 4.62 16.65
C LYS A 98 14.88 3.87 16.56
N LYS A 99 15.87 4.30 17.35
CA LYS A 99 17.14 3.58 17.49
C LYS A 99 16.89 2.12 17.88
N GLY A 100 17.57 1.20 17.20
CA GLY A 100 17.45 -0.24 17.42
C GLY A 100 16.28 -0.93 16.70
N MET A 101 15.54 -0.20 15.85
CA MET A 101 14.52 -0.77 14.96
C MET A 101 15.09 -1.08 13.57
N TYR A 102 14.42 -1.96 12.82
CA TYR A 102 14.77 -2.20 11.42
C TYR A 102 14.61 -0.92 10.60
N ALA A 103 15.56 -0.68 9.70
CA ALA A 103 15.54 0.47 8.80
C ALA A 103 14.60 0.24 7.59
N ASP A 104 13.30 0.08 7.88
CA ASP A 104 12.24 0.12 6.87
C ASP A 104 11.74 1.56 6.76
N ILE A 105 12.26 2.29 5.77
CA ILE A 105 12.10 3.75 5.70
C ILE A 105 11.61 4.13 4.30
N VAL A 106 10.62 5.02 4.24
CA VAL A 106 10.13 5.62 3.00
C VAL A 106 10.38 7.13 3.09
N ILE A 107 11.03 7.70 2.08
CA ILE A 107 11.30 9.13 1.96
C ILE A 107 10.51 9.66 0.76
N PHE A 108 9.67 10.65 1.00
CA PHE A 108 8.82 11.26 -0.02
C PHE A 108 8.46 12.69 0.39
N ASP A 109 8.12 13.51 -0.61
CA ASP A 109 7.49 14.81 -0.40
C ASP A 109 5.96 14.64 -0.56
N PRO A 110 5.16 14.88 0.49
CA PRO A 110 3.70 14.74 0.43
C PRO A 110 3.06 15.53 -0.73
N ALA A 111 3.61 16.69 -1.10
CA ALA A 111 3.11 17.53 -2.17
C ALA A 111 3.38 16.94 -3.57
N ARG A 112 4.43 16.12 -3.71
CA ARG A 112 4.84 15.50 -4.97
C ARG A 112 4.22 14.12 -5.22
N LEU A 113 3.59 13.51 -4.22
CA LEU A 113 2.93 12.23 -4.37
C LEU A 113 1.80 12.28 -5.41
N ARG A 114 1.72 11.25 -6.26
CA ARG A 114 0.63 11.03 -7.24
C ARG A 114 0.20 9.58 -7.25
N ALA A 115 -1.11 9.35 -7.33
CA ALA A 115 -1.76 8.05 -7.39
C ALA A 115 -2.53 7.92 -8.72
N PRO A 116 -1.84 7.70 -9.85
CA PRO A 116 -2.46 7.80 -11.18
C PRO A 116 -3.31 6.59 -11.59
N ALA A 117 -3.22 5.46 -10.87
CA ALA A 117 -4.00 4.26 -11.18
C ALA A 117 -5.51 4.53 -11.13
N THR A 118 -6.20 4.27 -12.24
CA THR A 118 -7.66 4.38 -12.36
C THR A 118 -8.30 3.01 -12.61
N PHE A 119 -9.63 2.93 -12.62
CA PHE A 119 -10.30 1.69 -12.99
C PHE A 119 -10.06 1.32 -14.46
N GLU A 120 -9.90 2.28 -15.35
CA GLU A 120 -9.63 2.07 -16.77
C GLU A 120 -8.17 1.69 -17.01
N GLN A 121 -7.25 2.32 -16.28
CA GLN A 121 -5.81 2.11 -16.38
C GLN A 121 -5.21 1.80 -15.01
N PRO A 122 -5.41 0.58 -14.49
CA PRO A 122 -5.08 0.24 -13.10
C PRO A 122 -3.59 -0.03 -12.84
N ARG A 123 -2.81 -0.33 -13.88
CA ARG A 123 -1.38 -0.70 -13.78
C ARG A 123 -0.42 0.51 -13.76
N GLN A 124 -0.89 1.66 -13.31
CA GLN A 124 -0.06 2.86 -13.23
C GLN A 124 0.58 2.97 -11.84
N LEU A 125 1.90 2.86 -11.79
CA LEU A 125 2.66 2.96 -10.53
C LEU A 125 2.43 4.31 -9.84
N ALA A 126 2.31 4.27 -8.52
CA ALA A 126 2.42 5.47 -7.70
C ALA A 126 3.75 6.20 -7.94
N GLN A 127 3.71 7.54 -7.82
CA GLN A 127 4.85 8.40 -8.08
C GLN A 127 5.16 9.28 -6.87
N GLY A 128 6.43 9.72 -6.75
CA GLY A 128 6.88 10.69 -5.74
C GLY A 128 7.66 10.08 -4.56
N MET A 129 7.83 8.77 -4.50
CA MET A 129 8.72 8.10 -3.55
C MET A 129 10.16 8.33 -3.99
N SER A 130 10.95 9.06 -3.19
CA SER A 130 12.36 9.34 -3.49
C SER A 130 13.24 8.17 -3.09
N TRP A 131 13.02 7.63 -1.89
CA TRP A 131 13.76 6.47 -1.39
C TRP A 131 12.83 5.51 -0.66
N VAL A 132 13.07 4.22 -0.84
CA VAL A 132 12.46 3.14 -0.04
C VAL A 132 13.58 2.21 0.37
N LEU A 133 13.73 2.04 1.67
CA LEU A 133 14.69 1.15 2.29
C LEU A 133 13.94 0.01 2.97
N VAL A 134 14.41 -1.21 2.77
CA VAL A 134 13.92 -2.39 3.47
C VAL A 134 15.12 -3.02 4.17
N ASN A 135 15.03 -3.17 5.49
CA ASN A 135 16.17 -3.60 6.31
C ASN A 135 17.46 -2.77 6.08
N GLY A 136 17.31 -1.47 5.78
CA GLY A 136 18.43 -0.55 5.52
C GLY A 136 19.01 -0.59 4.12
N VAL A 137 18.51 -1.47 3.25
CA VAL A 137 18.97 -1.59 1.85
C VAL A 137 17.99 -0.87 0.93
N PRO A 138 18.45 0.07 0.07
CA PRO A 138 17.59 0.75 -0.89
C PRO A 138 16.98 -0.20 -1.94
N VAL A 139 15.65 -0.28 -1.95
CA VAL A 139 14.85 -0.94 -3.00
C VAL A 139 14.27 0.07 -4.00
N ILE A 140 14.16 1.34 -3.58
CA ILE A 140 14.02 2.50 -4.45
C ILE A 140 15.10 3.51 -4.06
N ALA A 141 15.88 3.98 -5.03
CA ALA A 141 16.91 4.99 -4.89
C ALA A 141 16.70 6.09 -5.94
N ASP A 142 16.62 7.35 -5.50
CA ASP A 142 16.36 8.51 -6.36
C ASP A 142 15.15 8.31 -7.31
N GLY A 143 14.07 7.75 -6.77
CA GLY A 143 12.83 7.49 -7.50
C GLY A 143 12.87 6.31 -8.48
N ARG A 144 13.95 5.52 -8.49
CA ARG A 144 14.11 4.36 -9.38
C ARG A 144 14.19 3.06 -8.58
N MET A 145 13.50 2.02 -9.05
CA MET A 145 13.60 0.69 -8.47
C MET A 145 15.00 0.11 -8.63
N THR A 146 15.51 -0.54 -7.59
CA THR A 146 16.75 -1.31 -7.63
C THR A 146 16.44 -2.80 -7.84
N GLN A 147 17.48 -3.63 -7.99
CA GLN A 147 17.34 -5.10 -8.05
C GLN A 147 17.46 -5.75 -6.66
N ALA A 148 17.60 -4.96 -5.59
CA ALA A 148 17.80 -5.50 -4.26
C ALA A 148 16.51 -6.13 -3.71
N LEU A 149 16.62 -7.34 -3.16
CA LEU A 149 15.53 -8.06 -2.51
C LEU A 149 15.87 -8.36 -1.04
N PRO A 150 16.08 -7.34 -0.19
CA PRO A 150 16.57 -7.51 1.19
C PRO A 150 15.47 -7.99 2.16
N GLY A 151 14.31 -8.40 1.66
CA GLY A 151 13.18 -8.85 2.46
C GLY A 151 13.54 -10.06 3.33
N LYS A 152 12.93 -10.13 4.52
CA LYS A 152 13.09 -11.27 5.44
C LYS A 152 11.72 -11.83 5.79
N VAL A 153 11.65 -13.16 5.92
CA VAL A 153 10.46 -13.82 6.47
C VAL A 153 10.27 -13.32 7.90
N LEU A 154 9.09 -12.75 8.17
CA LEU A 154 8.70 -12.33 9.51
C LEU A 154 8.06 -13.51 10.22
N ARG A 155 8.57 -13.82 11.42
CA ARG A 155 8.10 -14.92 12.24
C ARG A 155 7.35 -14.34 13.42
N GLY A 156 6.06 -14.67 13.52
CA GLY A 156 5.20 -14.21 14.62
C GLY A 156 5.44 -14.98 15.91
N PRO A 157 4.77 -14.60 17.01
CA PRO A 157 4.93 -15.23 18.32
C PRO A 157 4.63 -16.74 18.36
N GLY A 158 3.80 -17.22 17.43
CA GLY A 158 3.47 -18.64 17.30
C GLY A 158 4.50 -19.48 16.54
N PHE A 159 5.57 -18.86 16.01
CA PHE A 159 6.60 -19.61 15.30
C PHE A 159 7.43 -20.44 16.28
N LYS A 160 7.45 -21.76 16.06
CA LYS A 160 8.39 -22.68 16.70
C LYS A 160 9.43 -23.07 15.66
N GLU A 161 10.70 -22.91 16.00
CA GLU A 161 11.76 -23.50 15.20
C GLU A 161 11.65 -25.02 15.37
N ALA A 162 11.59 -25.76 14.26
CA ALA A 162 11.64 -27.21 14.35
C ALA A 162 13.01 -27.61 14.91
N ASP A 163 13.03 -28.55 15.86
CA ASP A 163 14.27 -29.09 16.41
C ASP A 163 15.18 -29.52 15.25
N ARG A 164 16.32 -28.85 15.11
CA ARG A 164 17.36 -29.14 14.12
C ARG A 164 18.44 -30.00 14.72
#